data_AF-A0A1Q7XYQ6-F1
#
_entry.id   AF-A0A1Q7XYQ6-F1
#
_cell.length_a   1.000
_cell.length_b   1.000
_cell.length_c   1.000
_cell.angle_alpha   90.00
_cell.angle_beta   90.00
_cell.angle_gamma   90.00
#
_symmetry.space_group_name_H-M   'P 1'
#
loop_
_entity.id
_entity.type
_entity.pdbx_description
1 polymer ?
#
loop_
_entity_poly.entity_id
_entity_poly.type
_entity_poly.pdbx_seq_one_letter_code
_entity_poly.pdbx_strand_id
1 'polypeptide(L)'
;MLLEEHRKRFADNWSEEGSLFANQLGGPHRESNLLERVRRPAAKAAGLERVTWHQLRHIHASVLHDIGVPAKIAQQQLGHSTVETTLNLYTHAIPDTHRRAIVSLEEALFPAVPKCSQVGDSGKERRL
;
A
#
# COMPACT_ATOMS: atom_id res chain seq x y z
N MET A 1 1.23 2.11 13.15
CA MET A 1 2.59 1.55 13.02
C MET A 1 3.28 1.89 11.69
N LEU A 2 2.93 1.33 10.51
CA LEU A 2 3.71 1.62 9.28
C LEU A 2 3.58 3.07 8.78
N LEU A 3 2.35 3.60 8.72
CA LEU A 3 2.12 4.99 8.33
C LEU A 3 2.69 5.98 9.34
N GLU A 4 2.73 5.60 10.60
CA GLU A 4 3.28 6.42 11.67
C GLU A 4 4.80 6.46 11.62
N GLU A 5 5.45 5.34 11.30
CA GLU A 5 6.88 5.29 11.03
C GLU A 5 7.25 6.08 9.76
N HIS A 6 6.44 5.96 8.70
CA HIS A 6 6.58 6.80 7.51
C HIS A 6 6.44 8.28 7.87
N ARG A 7 5.46 8.65 8.71
CA ARG A 7 5.29 10.03 9.20
C ARG A 7 6.51 10.52 9.97
N LYS A 8 7.11 9.70 10.85
CA LYS A 8 8.34 10.05 11.57
C LYS A 8 9.51 10.26 10.63
N ARG A 9 9.67 9.38 9.63
CA ARG A 9 10.78 9.42 8.67
C ARG A 9 10.72 10.63 7.72
N PHE A 10 9.53 11.17 7.48
CA PHE A 10 9.29 12.29 6.57
C PHE A 10 8.72 13.53 7.29
N ALA A 11 8.88 13.62 8.62
CA ALA A 11 8.30 14.67 9.46
C ALA A 11 8.76 16.09 9.09
N ASP A 12 10.00 16.25 8.59
CA ASP A 12 10.59 17.56 8.29
C ASP A 12 9.88 18.32 7.14
N ASN A 13 9.15 17.61 6.26
CA ASN A 13 8.44 18.19 5.10
C ASN A 13 6.91 18.05 5.21
N TRP A 14 6.38 17.75 6.39
CA TRP A 14 4.96 17.48 6.59
C TRP A 14 4.20 18.71 7.11
N SER A 15 3.05 18.98 6.48
CA SER A 15 2.02 19.89 7.00
C SER A 15 0.71 19.12 7.17
N GLU A 16 -0.18 19.56 8.07
CA GLU A 16 -1.49 18.91 8.28
C GLU A 16 -2.35 18.89 7.00
N GLU A 17 -2.14 19.85 6.12
CA GLU A 17 -2.80 19.95 4.81
C GLU A 17 -1.98 19.30 3.67
N GLY A 18 -0.81 18.74 3.99
CA GLY A 18 0.16 18.20 3.04
C GLY A 18 -0.11 16.75 2.64
N SER A 19 0.47 16.34 1.51
CA SER A 19 0.36 14.96 1.02
C SER A 19 1.09 13.97 1.94
N LEU A 20 0.43 12.89 2.38
CA LEU A 20 1.04 11.83 3.19
C LEU A 20 2.25 11.16 2.49
N PHE A 21 2.17 11.04 1.16
CA PHE A 21 3.25 10.60 0.29
C PHE A 21 3.67 11.76 -0.62
N ALA A 22 4.49 12.64 -0.06
CA ALA A 22 5.01 13.81 -0.76
C ALA A 22 6.25 13.46 -1.60
N ASN A 23 6.37 14.15 -2.72
CA ASN A 23 7.63 14.26 -3.45
C ASN A 23 8.62 15.14 -2.65
N GLN A 24 9.84 15.29 -3.16
CA GLN A 24 10.89 16.09 -2.48
C GLN A 24 10.52 17.57 -2.25
N LEU A 25 9.52 18.08 -2.97
CA LEU A 25 9.02 19.46 -2.87
C LEU A 25 7.75 19.57 -1.98
N GLY A 26 7.34 18.49 -1.30
CA GLY A 26 6.13 18.50 -0.45
C GLY A 26 4.80 18.28 -1.20
N GLY A 27 4.83 18.27 -2.54
CA GLY A 27 3.64 18.07 -3.37
C GLY A 27 3.34 16.60 -3.71
N PRO A 28 2.21 16.30 -4.37
CA PRO A 28 1.87 14.93 -4.76
C PRO A 28 2.87 14.37 -5.78
N HIS A 29 3.03 13.04 -5.78
CA HIS A 29 3.79 12.36 -6.82
C HIS A 29 3.07 12.46 -8.17
N ARG A 30 3.82 12.82 -9.21
CA ARG A 30 3.34 12.72 -10.59
C ARG A 30 3.34 11.26 -11.03
N GLU A 31 2.26 10.82 -11.67
CA GLU A 31 2.12 9.44 -12.16
C GLU A 31 3.27 9.04 -13.09
N SER A 32 3.67 9.92 -14.00
CA SER A 32 4.78 9.69 -14.93
C SER A 32 6.10 9.41 -14.20
N ASN A 33 6.37 10.12 -13.10
CA ASN A 33 7.57 9.88 -12.31
C ASN A 33 7.51 8.51 -11.60
N LEU A 34 6.36 8.13 -11.06
CA LEU A 34 6.18 6.80 -10.46
C LEU A 34 6.31 5.68 -11.50
N LEU A 35 5.78 5.91 -12.70
CA LEU A 35 5.91 4.98 -13.82
C LEU A 35 7.37 4.73 -14.19
N GLU A 36 8.12 5.79 -14.48
CA GLU A 36 9.48 5.69 -15.01
C GLU A 36 10.50 5.31 -13.93
N ARG A 37 10.35 5.80 -12.70
CA ARG A 37 11.37 5.64 -11.65
C ARG A 37 11.12 4.44 -10.74
N VAL A 38 9.88 3.95 -10.65
CA VAL A 38 9.51 2.87 -9.73
C VAL A 38 8.95 1.68 -10.49
N ARG A 39 7.86 1.86 -11.23
CA ARG A 39 7.11 0.74 -11.81
C ARG A 39 7.87 0.03 -12.92
N ARG A 40 8.42 0.76 -13.89
CA ARG A 40 9.19 0.17 -15.01
C ARG A 40 10.47 -0.53 -14.53
N PRO A 41 11.30 0.09 -13.67
CA PRO A 41 12.48 -0.60 -13.12
C PRO A 41 12.11 -1.85 -12.33
N ALA A 42 11.08 -1.79 -11.48
CA ALA A 42 10.62 -2.94 -10.72
C ALA A 42 10.09 -4.07 -11.62
N ALA A 43 9.29 -3.74 -12.64
CA ALA A 43 8.80 -4.70 -13.62
C ALA A 43 9.96 -5.36 -14.38
N LYS A 44 10.95 -4.57 -14.83
CA LYS A 44 12.15 -5.09 -15.50
C LYS A 44 12.97 -6.01 -14.58
N ALA A 45 13.17 -5.64 -13.32
CA ALA A 45 13.87 -6.46 -12.34
C ALA A 45 13.13 -7.78 -12.07
N ALA A 46 11.80 -7.78 -12.15
CA ALA A 46 10.96 -8.97 -12.05
C ALA A 46 10.82 -9.76 -13.37
N GLY A 47 11.44 -9.33 -14.46
CA GLY A 47 11.30 -9.97 -15.78
C GLY A 47 9.94 -9.79 -16.45
N LEU A 48 9.18 -8.75 -16.05
CA LEU A 48 7.84 -8.45 -16.57
C LEU A 48 7.88 -7.31 -17.59
N GLU A 49 7.33 -7.53 -18.79
CA GLU A 49 7.37 -6.52 -19.87
C GLU A 49 6.31 -5.42 -19.74
N ARG A 50 5.10 -5.75 -19.27
CA ARG A 50 3.98 -4.80 -19.20
C ARG A 50 3.23 -4.95 -17.89
N VAL A 51 3.55 -4.06 -16.95
CA VAL A 51 2.82 -3.89 -15.70
C VAL A 51 2.13 -2.52 -15.72
N THR A 52 0.82 -2.50 -15.50
CA THR A 52 -0.01 -1.29 -15.36
C THR A 52 -0.63 -1.19 -13.97
N TRP A 53 -1.03 0.02 -13.55
CA TRP A 53 -1.74 0.21 -12.27
C TRP A 53 -3.06 -0.57 -12.22
N HIS A 54 -3.75 -0.67 -13.37
CA HIS A 54 -4.98 -1.46 -13.49
C HIS A 54 -4.70 -2.96 -13.34
N GLN A 55 -3.61 -3.48 -13.91
CA GLN A 55 -3.24 -4.88 -13.73
C GLN A 55 -2.94 -5.22 -12.27
N LEU A 56 -2.24 -4.34 -11.55
CA LEU A 56 -2.00 -4.53 -10.11
C LEU A 56 -3.33 -4.59 -9.32
N ARG A 57 -4.28 -3.73 -9.69
CA ARG A 57 -5.63 -3.75 -9.12
C ARG A 57 -6.42 -5.02 -9.51
N HIS A 58 -6.25 -5.53 -10.73
CA HIS A 58 -6.85 -6.80 -11.14
C HIS A 58 -6.25 -7.98 -10.38
N ILE A 59 -4.93 -8.01 -10.18
CA ILE A 59 -4.27 -9.04 -9.38
C ILE A 59 -4.82 -9.03 -7.96
N HIS A 60 -4.99 -7.85 -7.34
CA HIS A 60 -5.63 -7.74 -6.03
C HIS A 60 -7.03 -8.38 -6.00
N ALA A 61 -7.87 -8.09 -7.00
CA ALA A 61 -9.20 -8.68 -7.11
C ALA A 61 -9.16 -10.20 -7.33
N SER A 62 -8.26 -10.68 -8.19
CA SER A 62 -8.07 -12.09 -8.49
C SER A 62 -7.60 -12.88 -7.25
N VAL A 63 -6.66 -12.34 -6.49
CA VAL A 63 -6.16 -13.02 -5.28
C VAL A 63 -7.20 -13.02 -4.18
N LEU A 64 -7.95 -11.93 -3.99
CA LEU A 64 -9.09 -11.90 -3.06
C LEU A 64 -10.14 -12.96 -3.41
N HIS A 65 -10.37 -13.18 -4.71
CA HIS A 65 -11.27 -14.23 -5.17
C HIS A 65 -10.72 -15.63 -4.87
N ASP A 66 -9.44 -15.87 -5.13
CA ASP A 66 -8.78 -17.16 -4.94
C ASP A 66 -8.75 -17.60 -3.47
N ILE A 67 -8.52 -16.66 -2.55
CA ILE A 67 -8.56 -16.93 -1.09
C ILE A 67 -9.99 -17.02 -0.53
N GLY A 68 -11.03 -16.97 -1.37
CA GLY A 68 -12.42 -17.16 -0.98
C GLY A 68 -13.07 -15.97 -0.27
N VAL A 69 -12.56 -14.74 -0.44
CA VAL A 69 -13.19 -13.55 0.15
C VAL A 69 -14.55 -13.29 -0.53
N PRO A 70 -15.63 -13.06 0.23
CA PRO A 70 -16.93 -12.75 -0.34
C PRO A 70 -16.87 -11.55 -1.30
N ALA A 71 -17.49 -11.68 -2.47
CA ALA A 71 -17.42 -10.67 -3.53
C ALA A 71 -17.83 -9.26 -3.05
N LYS A 72 -18.79 -9.16 -2.13
CA LYS A 72 -19.22 -7.90 -1.52
C LYS A 72 -18.11 -7.20 -0.73
N ILE A 73 -17.33 -7.97 0.04
CA ILE A 73 -16.19 -7.45 0.82
C ILE A 73 -15.05 -7.05 -0.13
N ALA A 74 -14.77 -7.87 -1.15
CA ALA A 74 -13.77 -7.55 -2.16
C ALA A 74 -14.12 -6.26 -2.95
N GLN A 75 -15.39 -6.08 -3.32
CA GLN A 75 -15.87 -4.87 -4.00
C GLN A 75 -15.73 -3.61 -3.14
N GLN A 76 -16.08 -3.70 -1.86
CA GLN A 76 -15.91 -2.62 -0.89
C GLN A 76 -14.43 -2.28 -0.68
N GLN A 77 -13.56 -3.30 -0.61
CA GLN A 77 -12.11 -3.11 -0.45
C GLN A 77 -11.45 -2.48 -1.69
N LEU A 78 -11.91 -2.86 -2.88
CA LEU A 78 -11.49 -2.24 -4.13
C LEU A 78 -12.03 -0.80 -4.25
N GLY A 79 -13.12 -0.45 -3.57
CA GLY A 79 -13.71 0.88 -3.64
C GLY A 79 -14.60 1.11 -4.87
N HIS A 80 -15.32 0.06 -5.33
CA HIS A 80 -16.32 0.21 -6.41
C HIS A 80 -17.64 0.88 -5.98
N SER A 81 -17.71 1.42 -4.77
CA SER A 81 -18.72 2.40 -4.37
C SER A 81 -17.99 3.72 -4.10
N THR A 82 -18.16 4.67 -5.02
CA THR A 82 -18.08 6.13 -4.81
C THR A 82 -16.98 6.61 -3.86
N VAL A 83 -15.96 7.26 -4.43
CA VAL A 83 -14.83 7.95 -3.75
C VAL A 83 -15.25 8.69 -2.47
N GLU A 84 -16.48 9.18 -2.40
CA GLU A 84 -17.14 9.84 -1.27
C GLU A 84 -17.25 8.98 0.02
N THR A 85 -17.36 7.64 -0.09
CA THR A 85 -17.36 6.75 1.09
C THR A 85 -15.98 6.46 1.64
N THR A 86 -14.92 6.62 0.84
CA THR A 86 -13.56 6.23 1.25
C THR A 86 -13.04 7.17 2.34
N LEU A 87 -13.32 8.47 2.27
CA LEU A 87 -12.88 9.44 3.27
C LEU A 87 -13.60 9.26 4.63
N ASN A 88 -14.88 8.89 4.62
CA ASN A 88 -15.65 8.66 5.85
C ASN A 88 -15.40 7.28 6.50
N LEU A 89 -15.08 6.25 5.71
CA LEU A 89 -14.84 4.90 6.23
C LEU A 89 -13.48 4.75 6.93
N TYR A 90 -12.45 5.49 6.51
CA TYR A 90 -11.17 5.48 7.26
C TYR A 90 -11.28 6.14 8.64
N THR A 91 -12.28 7.00 8.85
CA THR A 91 -12.58 7.66 10.13
C THR A 91 -13.37 6.76 11.08
N HIS A 92 -14.15 5.80 10.56
CA HIS A 92 -14.95 4.86 11.35
C HIS A 92 -14.54 3.41 11.09
N ALA A 93 -13.79 2.85 12.03
CA ALA A 93 -13.58 1.42 12.28
C ALA A 93 -13.82 0.49 11.06
N ILE A 94 -12.74 0.15 10.35
CA ILE A 94 -12.73 -0.91 9.35
C ILE A 94 -13.32 -2.19 9.99
N PRO A 95 -14.43 -2.75 9.47
CA PRO A 95 -15.03 -3.96 10.05
C PRO A 95 -14.02 -5.11 10.08
N ASP A 96 -14.02 -5.93 11.13
CA ASP A 96 -13.05 -7.03 11.30
C ASP A 96 -12.99 -8.01 10.12
N THR A 97 -14.06 -8.12 9.34
CA THR A 97 -14.11 -8.91 8.10
C THR A 97 -13.18 -8.38 7.02
N HIS A 98 -13.07 -7.06 6.85
CA HIS A 98 -12.13 -6.43 5.92
C HIS A 98 -10.68 -6.63 6.37
N ARG A 99 -10.44 -6.45 7.67
CA ARG A 99 -9.11 -6.68 8.26
C ARG A 99 -8.66 -8.12 8.01
N ARG A 100 -9.52 -9.11 8.27
CA ARG A 100 -9.21 -10.53 8.02
C ARG A 100 -8.91 -10.81 6.55
N ALA A 101 -9.70 -10.25 5.62
CA ALA A 101 -9.46 -10.42 4.18
C ALA A 101 -8.06 -9.91 3.77
N ILE A 102 -7.62 -8.76 4.29
CA ILE A 102 -6.28 -8.22 4.00
C ILE A 102 -5.17 -9.04 4.65
N VAL A 103 -5.38 -9.56 5.86
CA VAL A 103 -4.38 -10.46 6.51
C VAL A 103 -4.21 -11.74 5.69
N SER A 104 -5.31 -12.36 5.24
CA SER A 104 -5.22 -13.56 4.39
C SER A 104 -4.56 -13.27 3.03
N LEU A 105 -4.81 -12.09 2.46
CA LEU A 105 -4.15 -11.62 1.25
C LEU A 105 -2.63 -11.43 1.46
N GLU A 106 -2.23 -10.84 2.59
CA GLU A 106 -0.83 -10.65 2.98
C GLU A 106 -0.11 -12.01 3.08
N GLU A 107 -0.74 -12.99 3.72
CA GLU A 107 -0.17 -14.35 3.85
C GLU A 107 -0.02 -15.05 2.50
N ALA A 108 -0.96 -14.84 1.57
CA ALA A 108 -0.88 -15.41 0.23
C ALA A 108 0.21 -14.76 -0.65
N LEU A 109 0.39 -13.44 -0.56
CA LEU A 109 1.29 -12.69 -1.45
C LEU A 109 2.70 -12.51 -0.91
N PHE A 110 2.84 -12.39 0.42
CA PHE A 110 4.10 -12.02 1.06
C PHE A 110 4.49 -13.01 2.18
N PRO A 111 4.53 -14.34 1.92
CA PRO A 111 4.84 -15.32 2.95
C PRO A 111 6.26 -15.18 3.52
N ALA A 112 7.18 -14.57 2.74
CA ALA A 112 8.59 -14.41 3.09
C ALA A 112 8.95 -12.99 3.57
N VAL A 113 8.00 -12.05 3.61
CA VAL A 113 8.28 -10.69 4.09
C VAL A 113 8.20 -10.66 5.62
N PRO A 114 9.26 -10.22 6.33
CA PRO A 114 9.20 -10.10 7.79
C PRO A 114 8.06 -9.17 8.18
N LYS A 115 7.10 -9.67 8.95
CA LYS A 115 6.03 -8.83 9.50
C LYS A 115 6.68 -7.74 10.35
N CYS A 116 6.28 -6.49 10.18
CA CYS A 116 6.92 -5.33 10.83
C CYS A 116 6.91 -5.42 12.38
N SER A 117 6.03 -6.23 12.97
CA SER A 117 6.03 -6.55 14.41
C SER A 117 7.17 -7.49 14.86
N GLN A 118 7.90 -8.11 13.92
CA GLN A 118 9.01 -9.03 14.16
C GLN A 118 10.38 -8.38 13.94
N VAL A 119 10.43 -7.14 13.41
CA VAL A 119 11.68 -6.38 13.29
C VAL A 119 11.94 -5.71 14.63
N GLY A 120 12.45 -6.51 15.58
CA GLY A 120 13.11 -6.00 16.76
C GLY A 120 14.37 -5.23 16.35
N ASP A 121 14.50 -4.05 16.95
CA ASP A 121 15.70 -3.23 17.08
C ASP A 121 17.01 -3.99 16.83
N SER A 122 17.54 -3.91 15.60
CA SER A 122 18.87 -4.40 15.28
C SER A 122 19.66 -3.31 14.57
N GLY A 123 20.33 -2.50 15.38
CA GLY A 123 21.65 -1.97 15.01
C GLY A 123 21.68 -0.48 14.67
N LYS A 124 21.90 0.32 15.73
CA LYS A 124 22.72 1.53 15.67
C LYS A 124 23.99 1.28 14.83
N GLU A 125 24.48 2.38 14.26
CA GLU A 125 25.87 2.63 13.86
C GLU A 125 26.28 2.15 12.45
N ARG A 126 26.33 3.12 11.53
CA ARG A 126 27.57 3.42 10.79
C ARG A 126 27.52 4.84 10.23
N ARG A 127 28.06 5.75 11.04
CA ARG A 127 28.77 6.96 10.61
C ARG A 127 30.04 6.49 9.89
N LEU A 128 30.26 6.96 8.67
CA LEU A 128 31.52 7.51 8.17
C LEU A 128 31.20 8.52 7.08
#